data_AF-A0A2N1P5R6-F1
#
_entry.id   AF-A0A2N1P5R6-F1
#
_cell.length_a   1.000
_cell.length_b   1.000
_cell.length_c   1.000
_cell.angle_alpha   90.00
_cell.angle_beta   90.00
_cell.angle_gamma   90.00
#
_symmetry.space_group_name_H-M   'P 1'
#
loop_
_entity.id
_entity.type
_entity.pdbx_description
1 polymer ?
#
loop_
_entity_poly.entity_id
_entity_poly.type
_entity_poly.pdbx_seq_one_letter_code
_entity_poly.pdbx_strand_id
1 'polypeptide(L)'
;MYIIIAVIGLLLGLFAFSQIIYPLFSAWPRARQLKREGKLVKPIPTATFVAAPLVWCALLLASIWIVNNYFPEYAMLYYVVLGLILIVVVAQVPKQNRNLEADFKENWRQYLKDE
;
A
#
# COMPACT_ATOMS: atom_id res chain seq x y z
N MET A 1 -13.01 5.00 -24.47
CA MET A 1 -12.41 3.83 -23.80
C MET A 1 -11.06 4.15 -23.15
N TYR A 2 -10.11 4.79 -23.86
CA TYR A 2 -8.81 5.23 -23.31
C TYR A 2 -8.91 5.95 -21.95
N ILE A 3 -9.78 6.95 -21.82
CA ILE A 3 -9.99 7.70 -20.57
C ILE A 3 -10.49 6.79 -19.45
N ILE A 4 -11.40 5.85 -19.75
CA ILE A 4 -11.97 4.94 -18.76
C ILE A 4 -10.89 4.00 -18.22
N ILE A 5 -10.10 3.38 -19.10
CA ILE A 5 -8.99 2.51 -18.69
C ILE A 5 -7.93 3.30 -17.90
N ALA A 6 -7.64 4.55 -18.29
CA ALA A 6 -6.72 5.40 -17.54
C ALA A 6 -7.25 5.73 -16.13
N VAL A 7 -8.53 6.06 -15.98
CA VAL A 7 -9.15 6.35 -14.67
C VAL A 7 -9.19 5.10 -13.80
N ILE A 8 -9.51 3.93 -14.36
CA ILE A 8 -9.48 2.66 -13.63
C ILE A 8 -8.07 2.33 -13.17
N GLY A 9 -7.07 2.47 -14.06
CA GLY A 9 -5.66 2.27 -13.72
C GLY A 9 -5.15 3.24 -12.67
N LEU A 10 -5.59 4.51 -12.72
CA LEU A 10 -5.28 5.53 -11.73
C LEU A 10 -5.81 5.13 -10.35
N LEU A 11 -7.10 4.84 -10.25
CA LEU A 11 -7.76 4.51 -8.99
C LEU A 11 -7.20 3.20 -8.44
N LEU A 12 -7.21 2.14 -9.23
CA LEU A 12 -6.74 0.83 -8.80
C LEU A 12 -5.25 0.87 -8.43
N GLY A 13 -4.41 1.51 -9.25
CA GLY A 13 -3.00 1.69 -8.96
C GLY A 13 -2.79 2.45 -7.66
N LEU A 14 -3.54 3.53 -7.43
CA LEU A 14 -3.41 4.33 -6.22
C LEU A 14 -3.76 3.51 -4.98
N PHE A 15 -4.89 2.82 -4.98
CA PHE A 15 -5.30 1.97 -3.86
C PHE A 15 -4.36 0.79 -3.66
N ALA A 16 -4.03 0.05 -4.72
CA ALA A 16 -3.17 -1.12 -4.63
C ALA A 16 -1.78 -0.75 -4.15
N PHE A 17 -1.12 0.23 -4.79
CA PHE A 17 0.24 0.62 -4.38
C PHE A 17 0.24 1.24 -2.99
N SER A 18 -0.78 2.01 -2.58
CA SER A 18 -0.87 2.48 -1.20
C SER A 18 -0.90 1.31 -0.21
N GLN A 19 -1.79 0.34 -0.44
CA GLN A 19 -1.98 -0.80 0.45
C GLN A 19 -0.83 -1.82 0.40
N ILE A 20 0.02 -1.76 -0.62
CA ILE A 20 1.25 -2.56 -0.72
C ILE A 20 2.43 -1.81 -0.06
N ILE A 21 2.66 -0.57 -0.47
CA ILE A 21 3.86 0.19 -0.10
C ILE A 21 3.79 0.67 1.36
N TYR A 22 2.67 1.21 1.85
CA TYR A 22 2.61 1.75 3.21
C TYR A 22 2.85 0.69 4.30
N PRO A 23 2.21 -0.49 4.28
CA PRO A 23 2.44 -1.50 5.30
C PRO A 23 3.89 -2.00 5.31
N LEU A 24 4.49 -2.18 4.12
CA LEU A 24 5.84 -2.72 3.96
C LEU A 24 6.95 -1.71 4.31
N PHE A 25 6.80 -0.44 3.90
CA PHE A 25 7.87 0.55 4.00
C PHE A 25 7.69 1.55 5.16
N SER A 26 6.51 1.66 5.76
CA SER A 26 6.27 2.55 6.91
C SER A 26 5.89 1.77 8.17
N ALA A 27 4.80 1.00 8.10
CA ALA A 27 4.24 0.37 9.30
C ALA A 27 5.15 -0.74 9.86
N TRP A 28 5.71 -1.58 9.00
CA TRP A 28 6.63 -2.65 9.37
C TRP A 28 7.93 -2.17 10.04
N PRO A 29 8.72 -1.25 9.44
CA PRO A 29 9.94 -0.77 10.09
C PRO A 29 9.62 -0.04 11.41
N ARG A 30 8.50 0.68 11.49
CA ARG A 30 8.07 1.35 12.72
C ARG A 30 7.70 0.35 13.82
N ALA A 31 6.96 -0.71 13.50
CA ALA A 31 6.64 -1.78 14.44
C ALA A 31 7.91 -2.48 14.96
N ARG A 32 8.92 -2.71 14.09
CA ARG A 32 10.23 -3.23 14.51
C ARG A 32 10.99 -2.27 15.43
N GLN A 33 10.94 -0.97 15.15
CA GLN A 33 11.55 0.05 16.00
C GLN A 33 10.90 0.09 17.39
N LEU A 34 9.56 0.12 17.46
CA LEU A 34 8.82 0.10 18.73
C LEU A 34 9.06 -1.17 19.55
N LYS A 35 9.26 -2.31 18.88
CA LYS A 35 9.68 -3.56 19.53
C LYS A 35 11.07 -3.44 20.16
N ARG A 36 12.02 -2.80 19.47
CA ARG A 36 13.39 -2.56 19.97
C ARG A 36 13.40 -1.55 21.12
N GLU A 37 12.54 -0.55 21.07
CA GLU A 37 12.38 0.47 22.13
C GLU A 37 11.63 -0.06 23.36
N GLY A 38 11.16 -1.31 23.36
CA GLY A 38 10.44 -1.91 24.50
C GLY A 38 9.06 -1.30 24.78
N LYS A 39 8.52 -0.53 23.83
CA LYS A 39 7.24 0.20 23.92
C LYS A 39 6.03 -0.63 23.53
N LEU A 40 6.19 -1.91 23.20
CA LEU A 40 5.10 -2.82 22.86
C LEU A 40 4.73 -3.72 24.05
N VAL A 41 3.45 -3.75 24.41
CA VAL A 41 2.89 -4.71 25.40
C VAL A 41 2.80 -6.10 24.79
N LYS A 42 2.46 -6.20 23.50
CA LYS A 42 2.37 -7.45 22.74
C LYS A 42 2.98 -7.26 21.34
N PRO A 43 3.60 -8.31 20.77
CA PRO A 43 4.10 -8.24 19.41
C PRO A 43 2.93 -8.10 18.43
N ILE A 44 3.05 -7.17 17.49
CA ILE A 44 2.09 -7.04 16.39
C ILE A 44 2.28 -8.24 15.44
N PRO A 45 1.22 -8.99 15.11
CA PRO A 45 1.31 -10.09 14.16
C PRO A 45 1.82 -9.60 12.80
N THR A 46 2.87 -10.25 12.29
CA THR A 46 3.44 -9.94 10.98
C THR A 46 2.43 -10.13 9.85
N ALA A 47 1.49 -11.06 10.03
CA ALA A 47 0.40 -11.31 9.10
C ALA A 47 -0.44 -10.07 8.82
N THR A 48 -0.63 -9.17 9.78
CA THR A 48 -1.44 -7.96 9.58
C THR A 48 -0.81 -6.98 8.61
N PHE A 49 0.53 -6.97 8.51
CA PHE A 49 1.25 -6.14 7.55
C PHE A 49 1.36 -6.76 6.16
N VAL A 50 1.10 -8.06 6.01
CA VAL A 50 1.32 -8.79 4.75
C VAL A 50 0.00 -9.19 4.09
N ALA A 51 -1.07 -9.39 4.87
CA ALA A 51 -2.38 -9.78 4.34
C ALA A 51 -2.95 -8.73 3.36
N ALA A 52 -2.94 -7.45 3.73
CA ALA A 52 -3.42 -6.39 2.85
C ALA A 52 -2.58 -6.28 1.56
N PRO A 53 -1.24 -6.20 1.60
CA PRO A 53 -0.43 -6.25 0.38
C PRO A 53 -0.70 -7.46 -0.50
N LEU A 54 -0.88 -8.65 0.05
CA LEU A 54 -1.14 -9.86 -0.74
C LEU A 54 -2.47 -9.77 -1.50
N VAL A 55 -3.55 -9.34 -0.83
CA VAL A 55 -4.86 -9.18 -1.48
C VAL A 55 -4.78 -8.15 -2.60
N TRP A 56 -4.13 -7.01 -2.36
CA TRP A 56 -4.00 -5.95 -3.37
C TRP A 56 -3.05 -6.33 -4.51
N CYS A 57 -1.99 -7.10 -4.24
CA CYS A 57 -1.16 -7.68 -5.30
C CYS A 57 -1.97 -8.62 -6.20
N ALA A 58 -2.81 -9.49 -5.62
CA ALA A 58 -3.66 -10.39 -6.39
C ALA A 58 -4.66 -9.62 -7.26
N LEU A 59 -5.30 -8.57 -6.72
CA LEU A 59 -6.21 -7.70 -7.46
C LEU A 59 -5.50 -6.93 -8.58
N LEU A 60 -4.28 -6.43 -8.31
CA LEU A 60 -3.49 -5.73 -9.32
C LEU A 60 -3.11 -6.68 -10.45
N LEU A 61 -2.63 -7.89 -10.15
CA LEU A 61 -2.31 -8.90 -11.15
C LEU A 61 -3.54 -9.32 -11.96
N ALA A 62 -4.69 -9.50 -11.31
CA ALA A 62 -5.95 -9.81 -12.00
C ALA A 62 -6.34 -8.67 -12.95
N SER A 63 -6.20 -7.41 -12.53
CA SER A 63 -6.50 -6.25 -13.37
C SER A 63 -5.59 -6.17 -14.60
N ILE A 64 -4.28 -6.43 -14.42
CA ILE A 64 -3.31 -6.48 -15.50
C ILE A 64 -3.70 -7.60 -16.46
N TRP A 65 -4.01 -8.78 -15.94
CA TRP A 65 -4.44 -9.92 -16.75
C TRP A 65 -5.70 -9.58 -17.58
N ILE A 66 -6.71 -8.94 -16.97
CA ILE A 66 -7.93 -8.51 -17.67
C ILE A 66 -7.59 -7.53 -18.80
N VAL A 67 -6.79 -6.50 -18.53
CA VAL A 67 -6.46 -5.48 -19.54
C VAL A 67 -5.68 -6.09 -20.71
N ASN A 68 -4.74 -7.01 -20.46
CA ASN A 68 -3.95 -7.61 -21.54
C ASN A 68 -4.76 -8.58 -22.41
N ASN A 69 -5.72 -9.31 -21.83
CA ASN A 69 -6.48 -10.32 -22.57
C ASN A 69 -7.71 -9.73 -23.28
N TYR A 70 -8.40 -8.77 -22.66
CA TYR A 70 -9.65 -8.21 -23.20
C TYR A 70 -9.49 -6.84 -23.85
N PHE A 71 -8.42 -6.10 -23.53
CA PHE A 71 -8.20 -4.71 -23.94
C PHE A 71 -6.74 -4.45 -24.37
N PRO A 72 -6.14 -5.31 -25.23
CA PRO A 72 -4.71 -5.27 -25.52
C PRO A 72 -4.25 -3.94 -26.12
N GLU A 73 -5.09 -3.25 -26.90
CA GLU A 73 -4.75 -1.94 -27.46
C GLU A 73 -4.57 -0.83 -26.40
N TYR A 74 -5.03 -1.06 -25.17
CA TYR A 74 -4.91 -0.13 -24.03
C TYR A 74 -3.86 -0.55 -23.00
N ALA A 75 -3.24 -1.73 -23.15
CA ALA A 75 -2.31 -2.27 -22.16
C ALA A 75 -1.11 -1.34 -21.90
N MET A 76 -0.55 -0.75 -22.96
CA MET A 76 0.56 0.21 -22.83
C MET A 76 0.17 1.43 -22.01
N LEU A 77 -1.00 2.03 -22.28
CA LEU A 77 -1.51 3.17 -21.50
C LEU A 77 -1.71 2.79 -20.04
N TYR A 78 -2.27 1.61 -19.77
CA TYR A 78 -2.49 1.11 -18.43
C TYR A 78 -1.18 0.97 -17.64
N TYR A 79 -0.14 0.41 -18.26
CA TYR A 79 1.18 0.30 -17.63
C TYR A 79 1.84 1.64 -17.37
N VAL A 80 1.72 2.61 -18.28
CA VAL A 80 2.23 3.97 -18.07
C VAL A 80 1.55 4.62 -16.87
N VAL A 81 0.23 4.50 -16.78
CA VAL A 81 -0.54 5.02 -15.63
C VAL A 81 -0.13 4.35 -14.32
N LEU A 82 -0.03 3.02 -14.29
CA LEU A 82 0.44 2.30 -13.11
C LEU A 82 1.86 2.71 -12.71
N GLY A 83 2.78 2.84 -13.66
CA GLY A 83 4.15 3.28 -13.41
C GLY A 83 4.22 4.69 -12.82
N LEU A 84 3.44 5.63 -13.36
CA LEU A 84 3.35 6.99 -12.82
C LEU A 84 2.82 6.99 -11.38
N ILE A 85 1.77 6.21 -11.10
CA ILE A 85 1.19 6.18 -9.76
C ILE A 85 2.12 5.49 -8.76
N LEU A 86 2.84 4.45 -9.16
CA LEU A 86 3.86 3.84 -8.31
C LEU A 86 4.90 4.87 -7.87
N ILE A 87 5.43 5.68 -8.80
CA ILE A 87 6.39 6.75 -8.49
C ILE A 87 5.76 7.76 -7.51
N VAL A 88 4.52 8.18 -7.76
CA VAL A 88 3.80 9.14 -6.91
C VAL A 88 3.60 8.60 -5.49
N VAL A 89 3.18 7.34 -5.35
CA VAL A 89 2.97 6.70 -4.04
C VAL A 89 4.29 6.57 -3.29
N VAL A 90 5.34 6.07 -3.95
CA VAL A 90 6.67 5.93 -3.34
C VAL A 90 7.22 7.29 -2.89
N ALA A 91 7.07 8.34 -3.69
CA ALA A 91 7.50 9.69 -3.34
C ALA A 91 6.70 10.30 -2.17
N GLN A 92 5.49 9.84 -1.91
CA GLN A 92 4.65 10.30 -0.80
C GLN A 92 4.91 9.58 0.52
N VAL A 93 5.51 8.39 0.51
CA VAL A 93 5.86 7.62 1.73
C VAL A 93 6.56 8.46 2.80
N PRO A 94 7.60 9.27 2.50
CA PRO A 94 8.30 10.05 3.52
C PRO A 94 7.43 11.17 4.11
N LYS A 95 6.56 11.78 3.29
CA LYS A 95 5.67 12.89 3.70
C LYS A 95 4.54 12.42 4.60
N GLN A 96 3.97 11.25 4.31
CA GLN A 96 2.82 10.73 5.04
C GLN A 96 3.21 10.09 6.37
N ASN A 97 4.48 9.72 6.56
CA ASN A 97 5.02 9.15 7.79
C ASN A 97 4.68 9.97 9.05
N ARG A 98 4.55 11.29 8.93
CA ARG A 98 4.26 12.20 10.05
C ARG A 98 2.80 12.12 10.55
N ASN A 99 1.83 11.82 9.68
CA ASN A 99 0.44 11.58 10.08
C ASN A 99 0.18 10.11 10.39
N LEU A 100 0.90 9.20 9.71
CA LEU A 100 0.83 7.76 9.95
C LEU A 100 1.26 7.38 11.37
N GLU A 101 2.11 8.16 12.04
CA GLU A 101 2.41 7.92 13.46
C GLU A 101 1.19 8.12 14.37
N ALA A 102 0.36 9.12 14.09
CA ALA A 102 -0.88 9.33 14.82
C ALA A 102 -1.88 8.21 14.53
N ASP A 103 -2.09 7.87 13.25
CA ASP A 103 -2.97 6.77 12.84
C ASP A 103 -2.47 5.42 13.36
N PHE A 104 -1.15 5.22 13.45
CA PHE A 104 -0.56 4.01 14.01
C PHE A 104 -0.80 3.94 15.52
N LYS A 105 -0.59 5.04 16.25
CA LYS A 105 -0.89 5.11 17.68
C LYS A 105 -2.38 4.85 17.96
N GLU A 106 -3.27 5.34 17.11
CA GLU A 106 -4.71 5.15 17.24
C GLU A 106 -5.15 3.71 16.91
N ASN A 107 -4.76 3.18 15.75
CA ASN A 107 -5.15 1.83 15.32
C ASN A 107 -4.48 0.70 16.13
N TRP A 108 -3.28 0.95 16.65
CA TRP A 108 -2.47 -0.04 17.37
C TRP A 108 -2.35 0.24 18.86
N ARG A 109 -3.19 1.12 19.42
CA ARG A 109 -3.19 1.51 20.84
C ARG A 109 -3.14 0.31 21.79
N GLN A 110 -3.90 -0.74 21.48
CA GLN A 110 -3.96 -1.99 22.26
C GLN A 110 -2.61 -2.77 22.34
N TYR A 111 -1.64 -2.45 21.48
CA TYR A 111 -0.31 -3.08 21.45
C TYR A 111 0.79 -2.18 22.04
N LEU A 112 0.51 -0.89 22.23
CA LEU A 112 1.45 0.06 22.81
C LEU A 112 1.37 -0.02 24.34
N LYS A 113 2.52 0.08 25.01
CA LYS A 113 2.51 0.40 26.45
C LYS A 113 2.00 1.82 26.53
N ASP A 114 0.89 2.01 27.24
CA ASP A 114 0.28 3.31 27.46
C ASP A 114 1.35 4.38 27.78
N GLU A 115 1.23 5.54 27.14
CA GLU A 115 1.65 6.80 27.76
C GLU A 115 0.62 7.16 28.83
#